data_AF-A0A963BR61-F1
#
_entry.id   AF-A0A963BR61-F1
#
_cell.length_a   1.000
_cell.length_b   1.000
_cell.length_c   1.000
_cell.angle_alpha   90.00
_cell.angle_beta   90.00
_cell.angle_gamma   90.00
#
_symmetry.space_group_name_H-M   'P 1'
#
loop_
_entity.id
_entity.type
_entity.pdbx_description
1 polymer ?
#
loop_
_entity_poly.entity_id
_entity_poly.type
_entity_poly.pdbx_seq_one_letter_code
_entity_poly.pdbx_strand_id
1 'polypeptide(L)'
;IRRFDRALLPALVGRLKVLGGMNIAERRVPQDGRCSFAVDEHLQVDLRLSVIPTIHGEGVVIRLLDTRFGLRELGGLGLSRATDDRLRELLCRSQGLFLVTGPTGSGKTTTLYAALNEVRKQPLNILTVEDPVEYHIDGVSQVQVNRAAGLSFARALRNFLRHDPDVVMVGEIRDQETAEIAVE
;
A
#
# COMPACT_ATOMS: atom_id res chain seq x y z
N ILE A 1 14.18 -8.18 -22.46
CA ILE A 1 14.51 -6.73 -22.43
C ILE A 1 14.28 -6.17 -23.83
N ARG A 2 13.32 -5.26 -24.02
CA ARG A 2 13.16 -4.54 -25.29
C ARG A 2 14.06 -3.30 -25.26
N ARG A 3 14.75 -3.01 -26.37
CA ARG A 3 15.58 -1.81 -26.53
C ARG A 3 14.88 -0.86 -27.51
N PHE A 4 14.95 0.42 -27.21
CA PHE A 4 14.41 1.47 -28.06
C PHE A 4 15.53 2.43 -28.43
N ASP A 5 15.38 3.15 -29.55
CA ASP A 5 16.27 4.23 -29.90
C ASP A 5 16.23 5.32 -28.81
N ARG A 6 17.40 5.78 -28.36
CA ARG A 6 17.54 6.82 -27.34
C ARG A 6 16.90 8.14 -27.80
N ALA A 7 16.84 8.40 -29.11
CA ALA A 7 16.16 9.57 -29.66
C ALA A 7 14.67 9.63 -29.29
N LEU A 8 14.03 8.48 -29.01
CA LEU A 8 12.63 8.41 -28.61
C LEU A 8 12.40 8.70 -27.12
N LEU A 9 13.47 8.71 -26.29
CA LEU A 9 13.35 8.85 -24.84
C LEU A 9 12.56 10.12 -24.43
N PRO A 10 12.85 11.33 -24.95
CA PRO A 10 12.12 12.52 -24.53
C PRO A 10 10.63 12.46 -24.86
N ALA A 11 10.26 11.87 -26.01
CA ALA A 11 8.88 11.72 -26.42
C ALA A 11 8.13 10.69 -25.54
N LEU A 12 8.76 9.56 -25.24
CA LEU A 12 8.20 8.54 -24.36
C LEU A 12 7.99 9.06 -22.93
N VAL A 13 9.01 9.71 -22.35
CA VAL A 13 8.89 10.30 -21.01
C VAL A 13 7.84 11.40 -20.99
N GLY A 14 7.79 12.26 -22.02
CA GLY A 14 6.76 13.28 -22.15
C GLY A 14 5.35 12.69 -22.15
N ARG A 15 5.11 11.60 -22.89
CA ARG A 15 3.81 10.92 -22.89
C ARG A 15 3.47 10.31 -21.54
N LEU A 16 4.43 9.70 -20.85
CA LEU A 16 4.21 9.13 -19.52
C LEU A 16 3.92 10.23 -18.48
N LYS A 17 4.58 11.39 -18.58
CA LYS A 17 4.29 12.55 -17.75
C LYS A 17 2.87 13.07 -17.94
N VAL A 18 2.42 13.17 -19.19
CA VAL A 18 1.01 13.53 -19.50
C VAL A 18 0.05 12.55 -18.86
N LEU A 19 0.28 11.24 -19.04
CA LEU A 19 -0.61 10.21 -18.49
C LEU A 19 -0.68 10.27 -16.96
N GLY A 20 0.46 10.47 -16.30
CA GLY A 20 0.55 10.55 -14.84
C GLY A 20 0.24 11.90 -14.22
N GLY A 21 -0.19 12.91 -14.99
CA GLY A 21 -0.49 14.26 -14.48
C GLY A 21 0.73 15.07 -14.02
N MET A 22 1.91 14.79 -14.58
CA MET A 22 3.18 15.42 -14.22
C MET A 22 3.52 16.61 -15.13
N ASN A 23 4.40 17.51 -14.66
CA ASN A 23 4.88 18.65 -15.42
C ASN A 23 5.96 18.24 -16.45
N ILE A 24 5.63 18.31 -17.73
CA ILE A 24 6.50 17.95 -18.86
C ILE A 24 7.70 18.89 -19.01
N ALA A 25 7.51 20.17 -18.69
CA ALA A 25 8.54 21.20 -18.81
C ALA A 25 9.60 21.06 -17.70
N GLU A 26 9.20 20.58 -16.53
CA GLU A 26 10.13 20.32 -15.44
C GLU A 26 10.82 18.96 -15.63
N ARG A 27 12.15 18.96 -15.58
CA ARG A 27 13.00 17.78 -15.85
C ARG A 27 14.18 17.66 -14.87
N ARG A 28 14.26 18.55 -13.88
CA ARG A 28 15.39 18.69 -12.95
C ARG A 28 15.10 18.16 -11.57
N VAL A 29 13.84 17.85 -11.27
CA VAL A 29 13.40 17.28 -9.99
C VAL A 29 12.64 15.98 -10.23
N PRO A 30 12.69 15.03 -9.27
CA PRO A 30 11.84 13.85 -9.30
C PRO A 30 10.34 14.21 -9.38
N GLN A 31 9.57 13.39 -10.07
CA GLN A 31 8.12 13.54 -10.17
C GLN A 31 7.47 12.16 -10.07
N ASP A 32 6.39 12.08 -9.31
CA ASP A 32 5.56 10.88 -9.20
C ASP A 32 4.18 11.16 -9.79
N GLY A 33 3.62 10.18 -10.48
CA GLY A 33 2.31 10.26 -11.10
C GLY A 33 1.53 8.96 -10.96
N ARG A 34 0.22 9.04 -11.14
CA ARG A 34 -0.67 7.87 -11.17
C ARG A 34 -1.56 7.95 -12.40
N CYS A 35 -1.84 6.81 -13.02
CA CYS A 35 -2.87 6.71 -14.05
C CYS A 35 -3.46 5.30 -14.08
N SER A 36 -4.71 5.19 -14.50
CA SER A 36 -5.39 3.91 -14.67
C SER A 36 -5.50 3.60 -16.16
N PHE A 37 -5.26 2.35 -16.54
CA PHE A 37 -5.35 1.91 -17.93
C PHE A 37 -6.28 0.71 -18.03
N ALA A 38 -7.34 0.83 -18.83
CA ALA A 38 -8.18 -0.30 -19.19
C ALA A 38 -7.47 -1.11 -20.28
N VAL A 39 -7.05 -2.33 -19.95
CA VAL A 39 -6.47 -3.28 -20.91
C VAL A 39 -7.57 -3.92 -21.74
N ASP A 40 -8.70 -4.23 -21.10
CA ASP A 40 -9.96 -4.69 -21.70
C ASP A 40 -11.15 -4.29 -20.80
N GLU A 41 -12.37 -4.77 -21.10
CA GLU A 41 -13.60 -4.46 -20.35
C GLU A 41 -13.56 -4.92 -18.88
N HIS A 42 -12.71 -5.88 -18.53
CA HIS A 42 -12.65 -6.51 -17.21
C HIS A 42 -11.33 -6.27 -16.49
N LEU A 43 -10.31 -5.76 -17.18
CA LEU A 43 -8.98 -5.53 -16.64
C LEU A 43 -8.64 -4.04 -16.64
N GLN A 44 -8.80 -3.42 -15.47
CA GLN A 44 -8.20 -2.13 -15.16
C GLN A 44 -6.89 -2.34 -14.40
N VAL A 45 -5.82 -1.69 -14.87
CA VAL A 45 -4.51 -1.73 -14.23
C VAL A 45 -4.15 -0.31 -13.80
N ASP A 46 -3.89 -0.14 -12.51
CA ASP A 46 -3.40 1.11 -11.97
C ASP A 46 -1.88 1.17 -12.12
N LEU A 47 -1.38 2.32 -12.57
CA LEU A 47 0.03 2.55 -12.80
C LEU A 47 0.53 3.61 -11.82
N ARG A 48 1.60 3.29 -11.10
CA ARG A 48 2.43 4.30 -10.42
C ARG A 48 3.65 4.57 -11.28
N LEU A 49 3.83 5.83 -11.64
CA LEU A 49 4.91 6.33 -12.47
C LEU A 49 5.86 7.11 -11.57
N SER A 50 7.15 6.81 -11.62
CA SER A 50 8.19 7.62 -10.96
C SER A 50 9.24 8.01 -11.99
N VAL A 51 9.48 9.31 -12.10
CA VAL A 51 10.42 9.92 -13.04
C VAL A 51 11.53 10.60 -12.25
N ILE A 52 12.78 10.30 -12.57
CA ILE A 52 13.95 10.92 -11.93
C ILE A 52 14.89 11.51 -12.99
N PRO A 53 15.52 12.68 -12.71
CA PRO A 53 16.60 13.17 -13.55
C PRO A 53 17.83 12.27 -13.43
N THR A 54 18.48 11.99 -14.55
CA THR A 54 19.77 11.27 -14.60
C THR A 54 20.75 12.01 -15.51
N ILE A 55 22.02 11.63 -15.47
CA ILE A 55 23.07 12.21 -16.34
C ILE A 55 22.80 12.06 -17.85
N HIS A 56 21.88 11.17 -18.25
CA HIS A 56 21.62 10.82 -19.64
C HIS A 56 20.21 11.14 -20.12
N GLY A 57 19.45 11.90 -19.33
CA GLY A 57 18.03 12.17 -19.54
C GLY A 57 17.22 11.71 -18.33
N GLU A 58 15.92 11.56 -18.49
CA GLU A 58 15.05 11.13 -17.40
C GLU A 58 14.94 9.60 -17.36
N GLY A 59 15.08 9.02 -16.18
CA GLY A 59 14.77 7.63 -15.91
C GLY A 59 13.31 7.49 -15.49
N VAL A 60 12.62 6.46 -15.96
CA VAL A 60 11.23 6.20 -15.60
C VAL A 60 11.06 4.78 -15.11
N VAL A 61 10.38 4.65 -13.97
CA VAL A 61 9.91 3.37 -13.44
C VAL A 61 8.39 3.37 -13.49
N ILE A 62 7.81 2.31 -14.04
CA ILE A 62 6.38 2.06 -14.05
C ILE A 62 6.11 0.85 -13.16
N ARG A 63 5.31 1.03 -12.12
CA ARG A 63 4.81 -0.06 -11.29
C ARG A 63 3.36 -0.33 -11.66
N LEU A 64 3.11 -1.54 -12.13
CA LEU A 64 1.77 -2.07 -12.38
C LEU A 64 1.17 -2.49 -11.03
N LEU A 65 -0.04 -2.01 -10.74
CA LEU A 65 -0.88 -2.43 -9.64
C LEU A 65 -2.10 -3.11 -10.28
N ASP A 66 -2.16 -4.43 -10.13
CA ASP A 66 -3.30 -5.21 -10.58
C ASP A 66 -4.32 -5.27 -9.43
N THR A 67 -5.42 -4.53 -9.61
CA THR A 67 -6.52 -4.41 -8.65
C THR A 67 -7.31 -5.69 -8.47
N ARG A 68 -7.10 -6.70 -9.34
CA ARG A 68 -7.73 -8.03 -9.24
C ARG A 68 -7.04 -8.94 -8.23
N PHE A 69 -5.82 -8.61 -7.78
CA PHE A 69 -5.26 -9.24 -6.58
C PHE A 69 -5.92 -8.67 -5.31
N GLY A 70 -7.25 -8.61 -5.35
CA GLY A 70 -8.10 -8.24 -4.22
C GLY A 70 -7.80 -9.12 -3.01
N LEU A 71 -8.36 -8.69 -1.87
CA LEU A 71 -8.24 -9.33 -0.56
C LEU A 71 -8.11 -10.85 -0.67
N ARG A 72 -6.88 -11.36 -0.52
CA ARG A 72 -6.65 -12.79 -0.49
C ARG A 72 -7.29 -13.35 0.77
N GLU A 73 -7.92 -14.51 0.66
CA GLU A 73 -8.24 -15.29 1.85
C GLU A 73 -6.95 -15.78 2.50
N LEU A 74 -6.97 -15.97 3.82
CA LEU A 74 -5.82 -16.43 4.58
C LEU A 74 -5.25 -17.75 4.03
N GLY A 75 -6.13 -18.68 3.63
CA GLY A 75 -5.74 -19.95 3.01
C GLY A 75 -5.05 -19.81 1.64
N GLY A 76 -5.22 -18.68 0.96
CA GLY A 76 -4.59 -18.35 -0.32
C GLY A 76 -3.18 -17.75 -0.20
N LEU A 77 -2.62 -17.67 1.02
CA LEU A 77 -1.27 -17.16 1.29
C LEU A 77 -0.17 -18.22 1.06
N GLY A 78 -0.52 -19.50 0.91
CA GLY A 78 0.46 -20.58 0.74
C GLY A 78 1.18 -20.97 2.04
N LEU A 79 0.58 -20.67 3.20
CA LEU A 79 1.07 -21.12 4.50
C LEU A 79 0.89 -22.64 4.64
N SER A 80 1.77 -23.28 5.41
CA SER A 80 1.52 -24.67 5.83
C SER A 80 0.28 -24.71 6.72
N ARG A 81 -0.44 -25.84 6.72
CA ARG A 81 -1.67 -26.00 7.52
C ARG A 81 -1.46 -25.67 9.00
N ALA A 82 -0.37 -26.15 9.60
CA ALA A 82 -0.04 -25.86 10.99
C ALA A 82 0.18 -24.36 11.27
N THR A 83 0.76 -23.62 10.33
CA THR A 83 0.95 -22.17 10.46
C THR A 83 -0.36 -21.41 10.24
N ASP A 84 -1.19 -21.84 9.27
CA ASP A 84 -2.52 -21.24 9.04
C ASP A 84 -3.41 -21.39 10.28
N ASP A 85 -3.50 -22.60 10.85
CA ASP A 85 -4.28 -22.88 12.06
C ASP A 85 -3.82 -22.00 13.24
N ARG A 86 -2.50 -21.91 13.45
CA ARG A 86 -1.94 -21.07 14.51
C ARG A 86 -2.16 -19.58 14.27
N LEU A 87 -2.11 -19.14 13.02
CA LEU A 87 -2.39 -17.74 12.67
C LEU A 87 -3.86 -17.40 12.94
N ARG A 88 -4.80 -18.28 12.57
CA ARG A 88 -6.23 -18.09 12.88
C ARG A 88 -6.48 -18.01 14.38
N GLU A 89 -5.83 -18.86 15.17
CA GLU A 89 -5.93 -18.81 16.63
C GLU A 89 -5.44 -17.45 17.18
N LEU A 90 -4.32 -16.93 16.68
CA LEU A 90 -3.77 -15.64 17.08
C LEU A 90 -4.70 -14.48 16.70
N LEU A 91 -5.32 -14.53 15.52
CA LEU A 91 -6.24 -13.49 15.02
C LEU A 91 -7.57 -13.45 15.79
N CYS A 92 -7.94 -14.52 16.51
CA CYS A 92 -9.13 -14.57 17.35
C CYS A 92 -8.88 -14.11 18.80
N ARG A 93 -7.66 -13.71 19.15
CA ARG A 93 -7.37 -13.20 20.50
C ARG A 93 -8.01 -11.82 20.70
N SER A 94 -8.52 -11.58 21.90
CA SER A 94 -9.18 -10.31 22.24
C SER A 94 -8.24 -9.11 22.35
N GLN A 95 -6.93 -9.34 22.50
CA GLN A 95 -5.90 -8.31 22.52
C GLN A 95 -4.52 -8.90 22.20
N GLY A 96 -3.63 -8.05 21.69
CA GLY A 96 -2.22 -8.37 21.46
C GLY A 96 -1.64 -7.64 20.26
N LEU A 97 -0.32 -7.71 20.14
CA LEU A 97 0.42 -7.14 19.02
C LEU A 97 0.87 -8.24 18.05
N PHE A 98 0.47 -8.14 16.79
CA PHE A 98 0.89 -9.03 15.70
C PHE A 98 1.76 -8.25 14.70
N LEU A 99 3.02 -8.69 14.54
CA LEU A 99 3.98 -8.02 13.66
C LEU A 99 4.27 -8.87 12.41
N VAL A 100 4.09 -8.27 11.24
CA VAL A 100 4.48 -8.85 9.96
C VAL A 100 5.75 -8.16 9.46
N THR A 101 6.85 -8.89 9.40
CA THR A 101 8.16 -8.36 9.03
C THR A 101 8.65 -8.93 7.69
N GLY A 102 9.63 -8.27 7.08
CA GLY A 102 10.23 -8.69 5.82
C GLY A 102 10.59 -7.51 4.90
N PRO A 103 11.43 -7.74 3.88
CA PRO A 103 11.85 -6.69 2.94
C PRO A 103 10.69 -6.21 2.06
N THR A 104 10.91 -5.14 1.31
CA THR A 104 9.94 -4.65 0.31
C THR A 104 9.61 -5.76 -0.69
N GLY A 105 8.32 -5.95 -0.99
CA GLY A 105 7.85 -6.97 -1.92
C GLY A 105 7.73 -8.39 -1.35
N SER A 106 7.95 -8.60 -0.05
CA SER A 106 7.81 -9.93 0.59
C SER A 106 6.37 -10.35 0.91
N GLY A 107 5.36 -9.59 0.45
CA GLY A 107 3.95 -9.91 0.70
C GLY A 107 3.37 -9.41 2.03
N LYS A 108 4.05 -8.54 2.79
CA LYS A 108 3.56 -8.04 4.10
C LYS A 108 2.15 -7.48 4.06
N THR A 109 1.90 -6.53 3.16
CA THR A 109 0.58 -5.89 2.99
C THR A 109 -0.47 -6.92 2.61
N THR A 110 -0.13 -7.88 1.74
CA THR A 110 -1.02 -8.98 1.36
C THR A 110 -1.39 -9.85 2.55
N THR A 111 -0.41 -10.20 3.41
CA THR A 111 -0.66 -10.96 4.63
C THR A 111 -1.52 -10.19 5.64
N LEU A 112 -1.25 -8.90 5.85
CA LEU A 112 -2.04 -8.05 6.74
C LEU A 112 -3.49 -7.92 6.24
N TYR A 113 -3.68 -7.70 4.95
CA TYR A 113 -5.02 -7.59 4.35
C TYR A 113 -5.78 -8.92 4.43
N ALA A 114 -5.11 -10.04 4.24
CA ALA A 114 -5.72 -11.37 4.42
C ALA A 114 -6.12 -11.62 5.89
N ALA A 115 -5.29 -11.21 6.84
CA ALA A 115 -5.61 -11.26 8.26
C ALA A 115 -6.82 -10.37 8.62
N LEU A 116 -6.86 -9.12 8.13
CA LEU A 116 -8.00 -8.23 8.32
C LEU A 116 -9.28 -8.81 7.70
N ASN A 117 -9.19 -9.46 6.55
CA ASN A 117 -10.33 -10.11 5.90
C ASN A 117 -10.87 -11.29 6.72
N GLU A 118 -10.02 -11.99 7.48
CA GLU A 118 -10.45 -13.02 8.42
C GLU A 118 -11.12 -12.41 9.66
N VAL A 119 -10.52 -11.36 10.23
CA VAL A 119 -10.99 -10.71 11.46
C VAL A 119 -12.32 -9.97 11.26
N ARG A 120 -12.53 -9.31 10.11
CA ARG A 120 -13.76 -8.56 9.80
C ARG A 120 -15.02 -9.42 9.64
N LYS A 121 -14.89 -10.76 9.69
CA LYS A 121 -16.05 -11.66 9.75
C LYS A 121 -16.82 -11.49 11.07
N GLN A 122 -16.19 -10.86 12.06
CA GLN A 122 -16.79 -10.47 13.32
C GLN A 122 -17.24 -9.00 13.26
N PRO A 123 -18.29 -8.60 14.00
CA PRO A 123 -18.80 -7.23 14.01
C PRO A 123 -17.90 -6.32 14.87
N LEU A 124 -16.67 -6.09 14.42
CA LEU A 124 -15.63 -5.33 15.12
C LEU A 124 -15.43 -3.96 14.46
N ASN A 125 -15.11 -2.95 15.27
CA ASN A 125 -14.65 -1.66 14.81
C ASN A 125 -13.17 -1.73 14.42
N ILE A 126 -12.91 -1.82 13.11
CA ILE A 126 -11.57 -1.97 12.55
C ILE A 126 -11.10 -0.65 11.94
N LEU A 127 -9.97 -0.13 12.43
CA LEU A 127 -9.33 1.10 11.94
C LEU A 127 -7.96 0.77 11.35
N THR A 128 -7.60 1.37 10.22
CA THR A 128 -6.25 1.24 9.63
C THR A 128 -5.63 2.59 9.35
N VAL A 129 -4.30 2.68 9.50
CA VAL A 129 -3.52 3.82 9.00
C VAL A 129 -2.45 3.32 8.03
N GLU A 130 -2.42 3.90 6.83
CA GLU A 130 -1.63 3.37 5.69
C GLU A 130 -0.99 4.49 4.85
N ASP A 131 0.08 4.18 4.11
CA ASP A 131 0.80 5.15 3.27
C ASP A 131 1.34 4.53 1.96
N PRO A 132 0.55 4.53 0.87
CA PRO A 132 -0.87 4.86 0.77
C PRO A 132 -1.77 3.65 1.12
N VAL A 133 -3.09 3.87 1.12
CA VAL A 133 -4.05 2.76 1.07
C VAL A 133 -3.95 2.11 -0.32
N GLU A 134 -3.73 0.80 -0.35
CA GLU A 134 -3.53 0.07 -1.62
C GLU A 134 -4.86 -0.39 -2.23
N TYR A 135 -5.81 -0.87 -1.41
CA TYR A 135 -7.14 -1.28 -1.84
C TYR A 135 -8.18 -0.97 -0.77
N HIS A 136 -9.43 -0.75 -1.21
CA HIS A 136 -10.55 -0.57 -0.30
C HIS A 136 -11.04 -1.91 0.27
N ILE A 137 -11.17 -1.98 1.58
CA ILE A 137 -11.68 -3.12 2.33
C ILE A 137 -13.03 -2.73 2.91
N ASP A 138 -14.10 -3.34 2.39
CA ASP A 138 -15.44 -3.12 2.91
C ASP A 138 -15.55 -3.48 4.40
N GLY A 139 -16.27 -2.66 5.16
CA GLY A 139 -16.41 -2.79 6.61
C GLY A 139 -15.20 -2.36 7.45
N VAL A 140 -14.15 -1.79 6.83
CA VAL A 140 -12.94 -1.31 7.53
C VAL A 140 -12.75 0.19 7.30
N SER A 141 -12.54 0.95 8.37
CA SER A 141 -12.27 2.39 8.27
C SER A 141 -10.79 2.63 7.99
N GLN A 142 -10.44 2.85 6.72
CA GLN A 142 -9.06 3.04 6.28
C GLN A 142 -8.67 4.51 6.20
N VAL A 143 -7.61 4.90 6.91
CA VAL A 143 -7.06 6.25 6.91
C VAL A 143 -5.73 6.27 6.18
N GLN A 144 -5.62 7.13 5.17
CA GLN A 144 -4.35 7.37 4.51
C GLN A 144 -3.56 8.48 5.20
N VAL A 145 -2.27 8.26 5.44
CA VAL A 145 -1.33 9.28 5.89
C VAL A 145 -1.37 10.49 4.95
N ASN A 146 -1.46 11.68 5.53
CA ASN A 146 -1.44 12.93 4.79
C ASN A 146 -0.43 13.89 5.44
N ARG A 147 0.82 13.78 5.00
CA ARG A 147 1.93 14.60 5.53
C ARG A 147 1.72 16.10 5.27
N ALA A 148 1.11 16.48 4.15
CA ALA A 148 0.83 17.88 3.83
C ALA A 148 -0.18 18.50 4.81
N ALA A 149 -1.16 17.72 5.28
CA ALA A 149 -2.11 18.12 6.32
C ALA A 149 -1.61 17.85 7.75
N GLY A 150 -0.39 17.32 7.93
CA GLY A 150 0.18 16.97 9.22
C GLY A 150 -0.45 15.74 9.89
N LEU A 151 -1.05 14.83 9.12
CA LEU A 151 -1.57 13.54 9.58
C LEU A 151 -0.51 12.45 9.38
N SER A 152 0.24 12.11 10.43
CA SER A 152 1.25 11.04 10.48
C SER A 152 0.69 9.72 11.05
N PHE A 153 1.48 8.64 10.99
CA PHE A 153 1.16 7.36 11.64
C PHE A 153 0.87 7.51 13.13
N ALA A 154 1.83 8.04 13.91
CA ALA A 154 1.66 8.29 15.34
C ALA A 154 0.43 9.16 15.67
N ARG A 155 0.16 10.20 14.87
CA ARG A 155 -1.00 11.08 15.08
C ARG A 155 -2.32 10.37 14.83
N ALA A 156 -2.41 9.58 13.75
CA ALA A 156 -3.59 8.78 13.45
C ALA A 156 -3.82 7.73 14.55
N LEU A 157 -2.77 7.02 14.94
CA LEU A 157 -2.83 5.97 15.96
C LEU A 157 -3.29 6.52 17.33
N ARG A 158 -2.75 7.66 17.77
CA ARG A 158 -3.22 8.36 18.99
C ARG A 158 -4.70 8.74 18.93
N ASN A 159 -5.20 9.11 17.75
CA ASN A 159 -6.62 9.42 17.58
C ASN A 159 -7.48 8.16 17.61
N PHE A 160 -7.02 7.06 16.99
CA PHE A 160 -7.75 5.79 16.95
C PHE A 160 -8.14 5.30 18.34
N LEU A 161 -7.28 5.46 19.36
CA LEU A 161 -7.59 5.09 20.74
C LEU A 161 -8.84 5.80 21.32
N ARG A 162 -9.29 6.90 20.70
CA ARG A 162 -10.50 7.66 21.09
C ARG A 162 -11.74 7.29 20.26
N HIS A 163 -11.59 6.38 19.31
CA HIS A 163 -12.65 5.92 18.42
C HIS A 163 -13.21 4.55 18.83
N ASP A 164 -12.88 4.06 20.03
CA ASP A 164 -13.31 2.76 20.54
C ASP A 164 -12.98 1.59 19.57
N PRO A 165 -11.71 1.45 19.13
CA PRO A 165 -11.35 0.45 18.14
C PRO A 165 -11.19 -0.93 18.79
N ASP A 166 -11.74 -1.95 18.14
CA ASP A 166 -11.48 -3.35 18.51
C ASP A 166 -10.16 -3.83 17.87
N VAL A 167 -9.86 -3.36 16.66
CA VAL A 167 -8.70 -3.80 15.88
C VAL A 167 -8.07 -2.59 15.20
N VAL A 168 -6.76 -2.45 15.38
CA VAL A 168 -5.97 -1.42 14.70
C VAL A 168 -4.91 -2.07 13.82
N MET A 169 -4.85 -1.65 12.55
CA MET A 169 -3.75 -1.99 11.65
C MET A 169 -2.90 -0.77 11.36
N VAL A 170 -1.60 -0.89 11.62
CA VAL A 170 -0.60 0.14 11.32
C VAL A 170 0.23 -0.36 10.15
N GLY A 171 0.15 0.35 9.01
CA GLY A 171 0.79 -0.09 7.76
C GLY A 171 2.31 -0.25 7.88
N GLU A 172 2.95 0.57 8.71
CA GLU A 172 4.36 0.45 9.05
C GLU A 172 4.71 1.20 10.34
N ILE A 173 5.76 0.74 11.02
CA ILE A 173 6.33 1.38 12.21
C ILE A 173 7.77 1.76 11.88
N ARG A 174 8.01 3.06 11.64
CA ARG A 174 9.34 3.59 11.25
C ARG A 174 10.00 4.44 12.33
N ASP A 175 9.22 4.92 13.29
CA ASP A 175 9.67 5.82 14.34
C ASP A 175 9.31 5.27 15.73
N GLN A 176 10.04 5.76 16.73
CA GLN A 176 9.88 5.35 18.11
C GLN A 176 8.48 5.69 18.65
N GLU A 177 7.96 6.86 18.29
CA GLU A 177 6.65 7.32 18.78
C GLU A 177 5.53 6.37 18.33
N THR A 178 5.48 6.00 17.05
CA THR A 178 4.50 5.04 16.53
C THR A 178 4.68 3.68 17.20
N ALA A 179 5.91 3.26 17.48
CA ALA A 179 6.18 1.99 18.16
C ALA A 179 5.68 1.99 19.62
N GLU A 180 5.90 3.07 20.36
CA GLU A 180 5.44 3.23 21.73
C GLU A 180 3.91 3.16 21.81
N ILE A 181 3.22 3.94 20.98
CA ILE A 181 1.74 3.95 20.96
C ILE A 181 1.18 2.59 20.49
N ALA A 182 1.88 1.86 19.63
CA ALA A 182 1.42 0.54 19.18
C ALA A 182 1.55 -0.56 20.25
N VAL A 183 2.34 -0.33 21.30
CA VAL A 183 2.55 -1.25 22.41
C VAL A 183 1.70 -0.88 23.63
N GLU A 184 1.36 0.40 23.77
CA GLU A 184 0.47 0.94 24.81
C GLU A 184 -0.97 0.42 24.65
#